data_AF-A0A1F8B0P1-F1
#
_entry.id   AF-A0A1F8B0P1-F1
#
_cell.length_a   1.000
_cell.length_b   1.000
_cell.length_c   1.000
_cell.angle_alpha   90.00
_cell.angle_beta   90.00
_cell.angle_gamma   90.00
#
_symmetry.space_group_name_H-M   'P 1'
#
loop_
_entity.id
_entity.type
_entity.pdbx_description
1 polymer ?
#
loop_
_entity_poly.entity_id
_entity_poly.type
_entity_poly.pdbx_seq_one_letter_code
_entity_poly.pdbx_strand_id
1 'polypeptide(L)'
;MININFYPESDKEEYVSAAKEYSEIWKKDGIKIFNAIENFSGLKFKTKLINAVTFEGPSYSLPLRLRSSYPESHKKATLIHELCHRILVDNYFYIFDNKNLSEDIHKIIYLFLYDIWVDLLGKKIANESKDVEIGYGDTTYKNAWGWALSFDKEARKLKFKEMVEKYSNHPKAINKPKT
;
A
#
# COMPACT_ATOMS: atom_id res chain seq x y z
N MET A 1 -4.14 -15.35 -4.67
CA MET A 1 -4.86 -14.07 -4.78
C MET A 1 -5.73 -13.89 -3.54
N ILE A 2 -5.74 -12.69 -2.96
CA ILE A 2 -6.66 -12.30 -1.86
C ILE A 2 -8.05 -11.97 -2.42
N ASN A 3 -9.11 -12.23 -1.66
CA ASN A 3 -10.44 -11.72 -2.00
C ASN A 3 -10.69 -10.38 -1.29
N ILE A 4 -11.28 -9.41 -1.99
CA ILE A 4 -11.65 -8.11 -1.41
C ILE A 4 -13.11 -7.82 -1.73
N ASN A 5 -13.91 -7.64 -0.68
CA ASN A 5 -15.27 -7.14 -0.79
C ASN A 5 -15.26 -5.63 -0.56
N PHE A 6 -16.05 -4.87 -1.32
CA PHE A 6 -16.15 -3.42 -1.18
C PHE A 6 -17.55 -3.03 -0.73
N TYR A 7 -17.64 -2.36 0.42
CA TYR A 7 -18.90 -1.90 1.01
C TYR A 7 -18.89 -0.38 1.12
N PRO A 8 -20.01 0.31 0.86
CA PRO A 8 -20.11 1.72 1.16
C PRO A 8 -20.32 1.94 2.66
N GLU A 9 -19.79 3.04 3.21
CA GLU A 9 -19.98 3.41 4.62
C GLU A 9 -21.45 3.71 4.96
N SER A 10 -22.21 4.21 3.98
CA SER A 10 -23.66 4.47 4.09
C SER A 10 -24.33 4.32 2.72
N ASP A 11 -25.65 4.53 2.66
CA ASP A 11 -26.46 4.49 1.44
C ASP A 11 -26.32 5.73 0.55
N LYS A 12 -25.46 6.69 0.92
CA LYS A 12 -25.12 7.85 0.09
C LYS A 12 -24.59 7.41 -1.27
N GLU A 13 -25.13 8.04 -2.32
CA GLU A 13 -24.84 7.67 -3.71
C GLU A 13 -23.34 7.72 -4.03
N GLU A 14 -22.61 8.71 -3.53
CA GLU A 14 -21.17 8.83 -3.77
C GLU A 14 -20.37 7.64 -3.22
N TYR A 15 -20.77 7.07 -2.08
CA TYR A 15 -20.07 5.94 -1.46
C TYR A 15 -20.45 4.63 -2.14
N VAL A 16 -21.72 4.48 -2.51
CA VAL A 16 -22.22 3.33 -3.28
C VAL A 16 -21.56 3.27 -4.65
N SER A 17 -21.42 4.41 -5.35
CA SER A 17 -20.69 4.49 -6.62
C SER A 17 -19.23 4.11 -6.43
N ALA A 18 -18.56 4.70 -5.44
CA ALA A 18 -17.16 4.37 -5.18
C ALA A 18 -16.95 2.88 -4.86
N ALA A 19 -17.83 2.24 -4.08
CA ALA A 19 -17.72 0.81 -3.79
C ALA A 19 -17.80 -0.04 -5.07
N LYS A 20 -18.70 0.32 -5.99
CA LYS A 20 -18.81 -0.32 -7.32
C LYS A 20 -17.53 -0.12 -8.14
N GLU A 21 -17.03 1.11 -8.22
CA GLU A 21 -15.81 1.43 -8.97
C GLU A 21 -14.59 0.66 -8.45
N TYR A 22 -14.36 0.62 -7.13
CA TYR A 22 -13.27 -0.16 -6.56
C TYR A 22 -13.44 -1.67 -6.80
N SER A 23 -14.68 -2.18 -6.73
CA SER A 23 -14.99 -3.57 -7.07
C SER A 23 -14.67 -3.89 -8.54
N GLU A 24 -14.98 -2.98 -9.46
CA GLU A 24 -14.66 -3.13 -10.88
C GLU A 24 -13.15 -3.08 -11.14
N ILE A 25 -12.44 -2.16 -10.51
CA ILE A 25 -10.96 -2.11 -10.52
C ILE A 25 -10.40 -3.44 -10.04
N TRP A 26 -10.88 -3.97 -8.91
CA TRP A 26 -10.38 -5.23 -8.37
C TRP A 26 -10.70 -6.43 -9.26
N LYS A 27 -11.90 -6.49 -9.84
CA LYS A 27 -12.29 -7.53 -10.79
C LYS A 27 -11.41 -7.54 -12.04
N LYS A 28 -11.07 -6.35 -12.56
CA LYS A 28 -10.29 -6.17 -13.79
C LYS A 28 -8.79 -6.40 -13.59
N ASP A 29 -8.24 -5.80 -12.54
CA ASP A 29 -6.78 -5.68 -12.35
C ASP A 29 -6.26 -6.36 -11.07
N GLY A 30 -7.13 -6.91 -10.23
CA GLY A 30 -6.74 -7.45 -8.92
C GLY A 30 -5.68 -8.54 -8.96
N ILE A 31 -5.71 -9.43 -9.97
CA ILE A 31 -4.66 -10.45 -10.17
C ILE A 31 -3.31 -9.79 -10.48
N LYS A 32 -3.30 -8.77 -11.34
CA LYS A 32 -2.07 -8.06 -11.72
C LYS A 32 -1.51 -7.29 -10.53
N ILE A 33 -2.36 -6.59 -9.80
CA ILE A 33 -1.99 -5.86 -8.57
C ILE A 33 -1.42 -6.83 -7.53
N PHE A 34 -2.12 -7.93 -7.24
CA PHE A 34 -1.68 -8.96 -6.30
C PHE A 34 -0.29 -9.51 -6.68
N ASN A 35 -0.12 -9.92 -7.94
CA ASN A 35 1.14 -10.48 -8.42
C ASN A 35 2.27 -9.44 -8.39
N ALA A 36 2.01 -8.20 -8.79
CA ALA A 36 3.02 -7.14 -8.76
C ALA A 36 3.50 -6.87 -7.34
N ILE A 37 2.58 -6.74 -6.37
CA ILE A 37 2.96 -6.50 -4.97
C ILE A 37 3.82 -7.65 -4.43
N GLU A 38 3.43 -8.91 -4.65
CA GLU A 38 4.24 -10.06 -4.21
C GLU A 38 5.60 -10.14 -4.94
N ASN A 39 5.64 -9.82 -6.23
CA ASN A 39 6.87 -9.91 -7.03
C ASN A 39 7.89 -8.82 -6.65
N PHE A 40 7.43 -7.57 -6.50
CA PHE A 40 8.31 -6.44 -6.17
C PHE A 40 8.78 -6.46 -4.72
N SER A 41 7.92 -6.89 -3.79
CA SER A 41 8.32 -7.04 -2.38
C SER A 41 9.08 -8.35 -2.11
N GLY A 42 8.81 -9.42 -2.88
CA GLY A 42 9.25 -10.77 -2.52
C GLY A 42 8.54 -11.36 -1.29
N LEU A 43 7.51 -10.67 -0.77
CA LEU A 43 6.67 -11.14 0.34
C LEU A 43 5.41 -11.84 -0.18
N LYS A 44 4.66 -12.48 0.73
CA LYS A 44 3.40 -13.17 0.40
C LYS A 44 2.24 -12.65 1.22
N PHE A 45 1.08 -12.47 0.58
CA PHE A 45 -0.16 -12.23 1.32
C PHE A 45 -0.60 -13.50 2.06
N LYS A 46 -0.82 -13.37 3.37
CA LYS A 46 -1.32 -14.45 4.23
C LYS A 46 -2.81 -14.31 4.47
N THR A 47 -3.30 -13.06 4.55
CA THR A 47 -4.73 -12.75 4.58
C THR A 47 -5.41 -13.30 3.33
N LYS A 48 -6.57 -13.95 3.48
CA LYS A 48 -7.35 -14.50 2.35
C LYS A 48 -8.55 -13.65 1.97
N LEU A 49 -9.08 -12.87 2.90
CA LEU A 49 -10.26 -12.03 2.72
C LEU A 49 -10.05 -10.67 3.38
N ILE A 50 -10.39 -9.60 2.67
CA ILE A 50 -10.44 -8.23 3.20
C ILE A 50 -11.83 -7.67 2.90
N ASN A 51 -12.44 -7.02 3.89
CA ASN A 51 -13.62 -6.18 3.67
C ASN A 51 -13.15 -4.73 3.68
N ALA A 52 -13.29 -4.06 2.53
CA ALA A 52 -12.98 -2.66 2.34
C ALA A 52 -14.23 -1.81 2.52
N VAL A 53 -14.09 -0.61 3.08
CA VAL A 53 -15.18 0.37 3.21
C VAL A 53 -14.86 1.62 2.40
N THR A 54 -15.77 2.07 1.53
CA THR A 54 -15.65 3.35 0.83
C THR A 54 -16.33 4.47 1.63
N PHE A 55 -15.62 5.58 1.78
CA PHE A 55 -16.06 6.72 2.59
C PHE A 55 -15.38 8.02 2.11
N GLU A 56 -15.56 9.14 2.82
CA GLU A 56 -14.81 10.38 2.54
C GLU A 56 -13.82 10.70 3.67
N GLY A 57 -12.53 10.82 3.32
CA GLY A 57 -11.43 11.05 4.25
C GLY A 57 -10.10 10.41 3.78
N PRO A 58 -9.05 10.44 4.60
CA PRO A 58 -7.79 9.75 4.32
C PRO A 58 -8.00 8.24 4.17
N SER A 59 -7.36 7.59 3.19
CA SER A 59 -7.45 6.13 3.09
C SER A 59 -6.63 5.47 4.21
N TYR A 60 -7.01 4.25 4.57
CA TYR A 60 -6.36 3.48 5.63
C TYR A 60 -6.24 2.02 5.20
N SER A 61 -5.17 1.35 5.62
CA SER A 61 -4.99 -0.08 5.36
C SER A 61 -5.70 -0.96 6.40
N LEU A 62 -5.85 -0.50 7.64
CA LEU A 62 -6.31 -1.29 8.78
C LEU A 62 -7.34 -0.56 9.65
N PRO A 63 -8.66 -0.85 9.53
CA PRO A 63 -9.28 -1.63 8.45
C PRO A 63 -9.10 -0.95 7.08
N LEU A 64 -9.27 -1.70 5.98
CA LEU A 64 -9.13 -1.13 4.63
C LEU A 64 -10.26 -0.14 4.38
N ARG A 65 -9.95 1.15 4.36
CA ARG A 65 -10.90 2.24 4.07
C ARG A 65 -10.38 3.06 2.90
N LEU A 66 -11.23 3.32 1.93
CA LEU A 66 -10.84 3.90 0.65
C LEU A 66 -11.67 5.14 0.37
N ARG A 67 -10.98 6.23 -0.01
CA ARG A 67 -11.65 7.50 -0.30
C ARG A 67 -12.50 7.41 -1.57
N SER A 68 -13.70 7.98 -1.51
CA SER A 68 -14.72 7.89 -2.55
C SER A 68 -14.54 8.93 -3.66
N SER A 69 -14.13 10.14 -3.30
CA SER A 69 -14.01 11.30 -4.21
C SER A 69 -12.84 11.25 -5.20
N TYR A 70 -11.97 10.23 -5.12
CA TYR A 70 -10.82 10.12 -6.01
C TYR A 70 -11.23 9.78 -7.45
N PRO A 71 -10.53 10.34 -8.46
CA PRO A 71 -10.66 9.87 -9.84
C PRO A 71 -10.13 8.42 -9.97
N GLU A 72 -10.60 7.68 -10.98
CA GLU A 72 -10.31 6.24 -11.16
C GLU A 72 -8.81 5.91 -11.08
N SER A 73 -7.95 6.68 -11.76
CA SER A 73 -6.51 6.46 -11.75
C SER A 73 -5.91 6.56 -10.35
N HIS A 74 -6.39 7.51 -9.55
CA HIS A 74 -5.94 7.71 -8.19
C HIS A 74 -6.55 6.68 -7.24
N LYS A 75 -7.82 6.26 -7.43
CA LYS A 75 -8.42 5.11 -6.73
C LYS A 75 -7.54 3.87 -6.84
N LYS A 76 -7.08 3.54 -8.06
CA LYS A 76 -6.19 2.40 -8.28
C LYS A 76 -4.83 2.58 -7.59
N ALA A 77 -4.23 3.76 -7.68
CA ALA A 77 -2.97 4.06 -7.00
C ALA A 77 -3.09 3.92 -5.47
N THR A 78 -4.13 4.49 -4.88
CA THR A 78 -4.46 4.40 -3.45
C THR A 78 -4.70 2.96 -3.02
N LEU A 79 -5.48 2.17 -3.76
CA LEU A 79 -5.70 0.76 -3.44
C LEU A 79 -4.37 -0.02 -3.39
N ILE A 80 -3.47 0.23 -4.35
CA ILE A 80 -2.14 -0.40 -4.36
C ILE A 80 -1.33 0.05 -3.13
N HIS A 81 -1.32 1.34 -2.80
CA HIS A 81 -0.65 1.87 -1.61
C HIS A 81 -1.11 1.15 -0.33
N GLU A 82 -2.41 1.10 -0.10
CA GLU A 82 -2.95 0.48 1.12
C GLU A 82 -2.66 -1.02 1.18
N LEU A 83 -2.68 -1.72 0.04
CA LEU A 83 -2.29 -3.12 -0.04
C LEU A 83 -0.80 -3.35 0.22
N CYS A 84 0.08 -2.38 -0.09
CA CYS A 84 1.49 -2.43 0.26
C CYS A 84 1.69 -2.35 1.78
N HIS A 85 0.88 -1.58 2.51
CA HIS A 85 0.86 -1.67 3.98
C HIS A 85 0.38 -3.04 4.45
N ARG A 86 -0.67 -3.59 3.84
CA ARG A 86 -1.24 -4.89 4.24
C ARG A 86 -0.25 -6.03 4.10
N ILE A 87 0.55 -6.07 3.03
CA ILE A 87 1.53 -7.15 2.87
C ILE A 87 2.63 -7.09 3.94
N LEU A 88 3.03 -5.90 4.40
CA LEU A 88 3.96 -5.78 5.53
C LEU A 88 3.36 -6.37 6.82
N VAL A 89 2.09 -6.07 7.09
CA VAL A 89 1.39 -6.61 8.27
C VAL A 89 1.22 -8.12 8.21
N ASP A 90 0.83 -8.67 7.05
CA ASP A 90 0.77 -10.13 6.85
C ASP A 90 2.12 -10.80 7.08
N ASN A 91 3.23 -10.08 6.90
CA ASN A 91 4.59 -10.58 7.08
C ASN A 91 5.23 -10.14 8.40
N TYR A 92 4.42 -9.70 9.36
CA TYR A 92 4.86 -9.39 10.73
C TYR A 92 5.98 -8.34 10.78
N PHE A 93 5.95 -7.36 9.89
CA PHE A 93 6.82 -6.20 10.01
C PHE A 93 6.43 -5.40 11.26
N TYR A 94 7.28 -5.44 12.28
CA TYR A 94 7.12 -4.69 13.51
C TYR A 94 8.12 -3.53 13.54
N ILE A 95 7.61 -2.29 13.50
CA ILE A 95 8.42 -1.08 13.65
C ILE A 95 8.28 -0.64 15.11
N PHE A 96 9.39 -0.71 15.87
CA PHE A 96 9.37 -0.55 17.32
C PHE A 96 9.61 0.90 17.79
N ASP A 97 10.13 1.77 16.92
CA ASP A 97 10.35 3.17 17.24
C ASP A 97 9.08 3.97 16.93
N ASN A 98 8.42 4.49 17.99
CA ASN A 98 7.11 5.10 17.86
C ASN A 98 7.16 6.58 17.41
N LYS A 99 8.33 7.23 17.46
CA LYS A 99 8.42 8.68 17.26
C LYS A 99 8.16 9.07 15.79
N ASN A 100 8.60 8.23 14.86
CA ASN A 100 8.49 8.45 13.42
C ASN A 100 7.81 7.28 12.70
N LEU A 101 6.95 6.53 13.39
CA LEU A 101 6.33 5.29 12.88
C LEU A 101 5.69 5.47 11.50
N SER A 102 4.98 6.58 11.29
CA SER A 102 4.37 6.91 10.00
C SER A 102 5.43 7.08 8.91
N GLU A 103 6.46 7.90 9.15
CA GLU A 103 7.51 8.11 8.15
C GLU A 103 8.26 6.81 7.83
N ASP A 104 8.58 6.02 8.86
CA ASP A 104 9.34 4.78 8.69
C ASP A 104 8.55 3.71 7.91
N ILE A 105 7.24 3.58 8.16
CA ILE A 105 6.43 2.62 7.41
C ILE A 105 6.28 3.02 5.95
N HIS A 106 6.15 4.32 5.67
CA HIS A 106 6.07 4.86 4.32
C HIS A 106 7.41 4.71 3.58
N LYS A 107 8.54 5.00 4.23
CA LYS A 107 9.88 4.72 3.67
C LYS A 107 9.97 3.27 3.19
N ILE A 108 9.54 2.31 4.01
CA ILE A 108 9.61 0.88 3.67
C ILE A 108 8.75 0.56 2.45
N ILE A 109 7.48 0.98 2.42
CA ILE A 109 6.61 0.66 1.28
C ILE A 109 7.05 1.37 -0.02
N TYR A 110 7.61 2.58 0.08
CA TYR A 110 8.06 3.36 -1.07
C TYR A 110 9.28 2.78 -1.78
N LEU A 111 10.03 1.88 -1.13
CA LEU A 111 11.08 1.11 -1.77
C LEU A 111 10.56 0.23 -2.91
N PHE A 112 9.27 -0.11 -2.92
CA PHE A 112 8.68 -0.95 -3.98
C PHE A 112 7.40 -0.38 -4.59
N LEU A 113 6.69 0.53 -3.91
CA LEU A 113 5.44 1.13 -4.37
C LEU A 113 5.60 1.88 -5.70
N TYR A 114 6.62 2.74 -5.82
CA TYR A 114 6.82 3.53 -7.03
C TYR A 114 7.01 2.64 -8.26
N ASP A 115 7.80 1.58 -8.13
CA ASP A 115 8.04 0.65 -9.22
C ASP A 115 6.78 -0.14 -9.61
N ILE A 116 5.93 -0.50 -8.64
CA ILE A 116 4.61 -1.11 -8.91
C ILE A 116 3.70 -0.13 -9.66
N TRP A 117 3.65 1.14 -9.24
CA TRP A 117 2.86 2.13 -9.96
C TRP A 117 3.36 2.36 -11.38
N VAL A 118 4.68 2.45 -11.58
CA VAL A 118 5.26 2.57 -12.92
C VAL A 118 4.89 1.36 -13.79
N ASP A 119 4.98 0.15 -13.26
CA ASP A 119 4.68 -1.11 -13.98
C ASP A 119 3.19 -1.23 -14.35
N LEU A 120 2.28 -0.91 -13.41
CA LEU A 120 0.84 -1.14 -13.59
C LEU A 120 0.06 0.06 -14.14
N LEU A 121 0.52 1.28 -13.86
CA LEU A 121 -0.20 2.53 -14.15
C LEU A 121 0.57 3.45 -15.11
N GLY A 122 1.84 3.14 -15.36
CA GLY A 122 2.73 3.98 -16.15
C GLY A 122 3.35 5.14 -15.34
N LYS A 123 4.51 5.60 -15.81
CA LYS A 123 5.33 6.61 -15.13
C LYS A 123 4.61 7.94 -14.86
N LYS A 124 3.69 8.34 -15.73
CA LYS A 124 2.90 9.57 -15.57
C LYS A 124 2.05 9.50 -14.29
N ILE A 125 1.20 8.48 -14.16
CA ILE A 125 0.33 8.30 -13.00
C ILE A 125 1.15 8.05 -11.73
N ALA A 126 2.27 7.32 -11.83
CA ALA A 126 3.17 7.11 -10.70
C ALA A 126 3.74 8.44 -10.15
N ASN A 127 4.17 9.34 -11.03
CA ASN A 127 4.65 10.66 -10.64
C ASN A 127 3.54 11.52 -10.03
N GLU A 128 2.38 11.58 -10.68
CA GLU A 128 1.22 12.34 -10.20
C GLU A 128 0.76 11.84 -8.82
N SER A 129 0.69 10.52 -8.61
CA SER A 129 0.29 9.93 -7.32
C SER A 129 1.29 10.26 -6.21
N LYS A 130 2.59 10.16 -6.51
CA LYS A 130 3.66 10.56 -5.60
C LYS A 130 3.57 12.06 -5.26
N ASP A 131 3.34 12.93 -6.25
CA ASP A 131 3.21 14.37 -6.03
C ASP A 131 1.96 14.72 -5.20
N VAL A 132 0.85 14.00 -5.39
CA VAL A 132 -0.36 14.14 -4.55
C VAL A 132 -0.07 13.79 -3.09
N GLU A 133 0.62 12.67 -2.82
CA GLU A 133 0.96 12.29 -1.45
C GLU A 133 1.91 13.28 -0.77
N ILE A 134 2.90 13.80 -1.51
CA ILE A 134 3.77 14.90 -1.03
C ILE A 134 2.94 16.15 -0.71
N GLY A 135 1.85 16.38 -1.43
CA GLY A 135 0.95 17.52 -1.26
C GLY A 135 0.02 17.46 -0.05
N TYR A 136 -0.03 16.36 0.71
CA TYR A 136 -0.92 16.23 1.89
C TYR A 136 -0.57 17.16 3.06
N GLY A 137 0.52 17.94 2.98
CA GLY A 137 0.84 19.03 3.91
C GLY A 137 1.68 18.61 5.12
N ASP A 138 1.88 17.31 5.35
CA ASP A 138 2.82 16.77 6.33
C ASP A 138 4.19 16.48 5.67
N THR A 139 5.29 16.81 6.35
CA THR A 139 6.65 16.53 5.89
C THR A 139 6.96 15.04 5.86
N THR A 140 6.21 14.21 6.59
CA THR A 140 6.31 12.74 6.60
C THR A 140 6.40 12.15 5.19
N TYR A 141 5.42 12.44 4.33
CA TYR A 141 5.37 11.87 2.97
C TYR A 141 6.51 12.39 2.10
N LYS A 142 6.82 13.68 2.21
CA LYS A 142 7.94 14.30 1.48
C LYS A 142 9.29 13.67 1.85
N ASN A 143 9.53 13.45 3.14
CA ASN A 143 10.75 12.83 3.64
C ASN A 143 10.85 11.37 3.20
N ALA A 144 9.76 10.61 3.33
CA ALA A 144 9.71 9.22 2.93
C ALA A 144 9.95 9.05 1.42
N TRP A 145 9.28 9.85 0.58
CA TRP A 145 9.47 9.82 -0.86
C TRP A 145 10.88 10.25 -1.27
N GLY A 146 11.39 11.35 -0.68
CA GLY A 146 12.74 11.83 -0.93
C GLY A 146 13.82 10.79 -0.58
N TRP A 147 13.63 10.07 0.52
CA TRP A 147 14.52 8.98 0.92
C TRP A 147 14.42 7.76 -0.01
N ALA A 148 13.21 7.29 -0.33
CA ALA A 148 13.05 6.11 -1.17
C ALA A 148 13.58 6.35 -2.60
N LEU A 149 13.34 7.55 -3.15
CA LEU A 149 13.73 7.91 -4.51
C LEU A 149 15.17 8.46 -4.61
N SER A 150 15.90 8.61 -3.50
CA SER A 150 17.35 8.83 -3.58
C SER A 150 18.11 7.58 -4.02
N PHE A 151 17.47 6.41 -3.95
CA PHE A 151 17.98 5.16 -4.49
C PHE A 151 17.43 4.92 -5.90
N ASP A 152 18.25 4.38 -6.80
CA ASP A 152 17.74 3.81 -8.05
C ASP A 152 16.90 2.54 -7.80
N LYS A 153 16.33 1.96 -8.87
CA LYS A 153 15.44 0.80 -8.78
C LYS A 153 16.10 -0.43 -8.14
N GLU A 154 17.33 -0.75 -8.51
CA GLU A 154 18.02 -1.93 -7.97
C GLU A 154 18.49 -1.69 -6.53
N ALA A 155 18.95 -0.48 -6.23
CA ALA A 155 19.29 -0.06 -4.88
C ALA A 155 18.08 -0.07 -3.94
N ARG A 156 16.89 0.37 -4.39
CA ARG A 156 15.65 0.26 -3.62
C ARG A 156 15.30 -1.19 -3.29
N LYS A 157 15.42 -2.09 -4.28
CA LYS A 157 15.17 -3.52 -4.09
C LYS A 157 16.13 -4.14 -3.07
N LEU A 158 17.43 -3.80 -3.14
CA LEU A 158 18.41 -4.25 -2.16
C LEU A 158 18.08 -3.69 -0.77
N LYS A 159 17.76 -2.39 -0.69
CA LYS A 159 17.37 -1.74 0.55
C LYS A 159 16.15 -2.38 1.19
N PHE A 160 15.17 -2.79 0.38
CA PHE A 160 13.98 -3.48 0.88
C PHE A 160 14.33 -4.84 1.48
N LYS A 161 15.24 -5.61 0.87
CA LYS A 161 15.72 -6.87 1.45
C LYS A 161 16.36 -6.67 2.82
N GLU A 162 17.17 -5.62 2.98
CA GLU A 162 17.73 -5.26 4.31
C GLU A 162 16.62 -4.96 5.33
N MET A 163 15.55 -4.26 4.92
CA MET A 163 14.41 -4.00 5.79
C MET A 163 13.67 -5.29 6.16
N VAL A 164 13.49 -6.22 5.22
CA VAL A 164 12.91 -7.54 5.48
C VAL A 164 13.73 -8.28 6.54
N GLU A 165 15.04 -8.35 6.40
CA GLU A 165 15.92 -9.01 7.38
C GLU A 165 15.84 -8.35 8.76
N LYS A 166 15.87 -7.01 8.79
CA LYS A 166 15.80 -6.21 10.03
C LYS A 166 14.50 -6.43 10.79
N TYR A 167 13.36 -6.36 10.10
CA TYR A 167 12.04 -6.34 10.76
C TYR A 167 11.42 -7.73 10.90
N SER A 168 11.76 -8.70 10.04
CA SER A 168 11.19 -10.06 10.08
C SER A 168 11.91 -11.00 11.06
N ASN A 169 13.14 -10.68 11.49
CA ASN A 169 13.91 -11.48 12.44
C ASN A 169 13.92 -10.90 13.87
N HIS A 170 13.02 -9.96 14.19
CA HIS A 170 13.03 -9.32 15.50
C HIS A 170 12.57 -10.29 16.62
N PRO A 171 13.24 -10.33 17.80
CA PRO A 171 12.91 -11.25 18.91
C PRO A 171 11.48 -11.17 19.44
N LYS A 172 10.82 -10.02 19.25
CA LYS A 172 9.40 -9.80 19.59
C LYS A 172 8.41 -10.19 18.47
N ALA A 173 8.87 -10.81 17.39
CA ALA A 173 8.00 -11.50 16.45
C ALA A 173 7.56 -12.85 17.07
N ILE A 174 6.78 -12.78 18.15
CA ILE A 174 6.43 -13.92 19.02
C ILE A 174 5.53 -14.94 18.28
N ASN A 175 5.05 -14.60 17.08
CA ASN A 175 4.18 -15.44 16.24
C ASN A 175 4.81 -15.86 14.91
N LYS A 176 6.14 -16.01 14.80
CA LYS A 176 6.70 -16.76 13.68
C LYS A 176 6.24 -18.22 13.82
N PRO A 177 5.49 -18.80 12.87
CA PRO A 177 5.23 -20.23 12.92
C PRO A 177 6.58 -20.94 12.99
N LYS A 178 6.76 -21.80 13.98
CA LYS A 178 7.95 -22.64 14.08
C LYS A 178 8.00 -23.47 12.79
N THR A 179 9.03 -23.26 11.98
CA THR A 179 9.39 -24.16 10.87
C THR A 179 9.86 -25.48 11.45
#